data_AF-A0A2D6P3W7-F1
#
_entry.id   AF-A0A2D6P3W7-F1
#
_cell.length_a   1.000
_cell.length_b   1.000
_cell.length_c   1.000
_cell.angle_alpha   90.00
_cell.angle_beta   90.00
_cell.angle_gamma   90.00
#
_symmetry.space_group_name_H-M   'P 1'
#
loop_
_entity.id
_entity.type
_entity.pdbx_description
1 polymer ?
#
loop_
_entity_poly.entity_id
_entity_poly.type
_entity_poly.pdbx_seq_one_letter_code
_entity_poly.pdbx_strand_id
1 'polypeptide(L)'
;MEEEEKSDNELKKKIKKFLDNKWNLLLVLILLFSFILRLYYFIITSNQVLFWDSGEYMSMSLHWVKGVFYDFNVQRPPLFPFLIAIFMKLGFGEVVTKFFLEFIPSMLTVFLSYLIGKEFYNRRTGVAIALLMSVFWLGLFVSNRLLPDIPLLFFTLLAVYYFWKGYVKEKKQWYIYLIGLFLGLAFLIKLTAALTGFVFLAYLLLADRFRFLKSKKLWLSFFILLIVLVPFFVYDKVQFGDPTAFLFGSHVTDNPAGISGKPIGWHILGFNCEGKNFCNFFKWFGSELFYILFFIGLLSFYKLFIGFDLIFKKEGNLKLKADLFMILWLLINLLYFVFLERDVEDRWLIPIALPFFYVVYRGIMLIYDLIKKYNRQLAILAVVSLFLVGSFYELKQADASIKSKIDSFAQLKDAGLFIKENSNENDIVFSKSVPQTTYYAERGVYGIPGGKEEFISQSRELKPKYMIVSIFEQHVESILNFPNEFPNTLVPVQGYFADAQQTRPVLIIYEFKNYDF
;
A
#
# COMPACT_ATOMS: atom_id res chain seq x y z
N MET A 1 -10.93 15.55 44.69
CA MET A 1 -10.53 14.44 45.58
C MET A 1 -11.57 13.32 45.68
N GLU A 2 -12.67 13.40 46.43
CA GLU A 2 -13.62 12.26 46.55
C GLU A 2 -14.35 11.89 45.24
N GLU A 3 -14.70 12.85 44.39
CA GLU A 3 -15.30 12.59 43.07
C GLU A 3 -14.30 12.01 42.07
N GLU A 4 -13.04 12.42 42.13
CA GLU A 4 -11.94 11.88 41.31
C GLU A 4 -11.63 10.43 41.70
N GLU A 5 -11.55 10.11 43.01
CA GLU A 5 -11.36 8.74 43.48
C GLU A 5 -12.52 7.80 43.14
N LYS A 6 -13.77 8.31 43.16
CA LYS A 6 -14.94 7.54 42.72
C LYS A 6 -14.91 7.29 41.20
N SER A 7 -14.56 8.30 40.40
CA SER A 7 -14.40 8.19 38.95
C SER A 7 -13.31 7.18 38.57
N ASP A 8 -12.15 7.24 39.23
CA ASP A 8 -11.05 6.31 39.02
C ASP A 8 -11.40 4.87 39.40
N ASN A 9 -12.14 4.69 40.50
CA ASN A 9 -12.61 3.37 40.92
C ASN A 9 -13.68 2.80 39.96
N GLU A 10 -14.53 3.62 39.37
CA GLU A 10 -15.46 3.20 38.32
C GLU A 10 -14.74 2.81 37.03
N LEU A 11 -13.74 3.60 36.62
CA LEU A 11 -12.94 3.30 35.44
C LEU A 11 -12.19 1.98 35.61
N LYS A 12 -11.53 1.77 36.76
CA LYS A 12 -10.86 0.51 37.10
C LYS A 12 -11.82 -0.68 37.06
N LYS A 13 -13.03 -0.56 37.60
CA LYS A 13 -14.06 -1.62 37.54
C LYS A 13 -14.50 -1.91 36.10
N LYS A 14 -14.70 -0.88 35.27
CA LYS A 14 -15.07 -1.04 33.85
C LYS A 14 -13.95 -1.74 33.06
N ILE A 15 -12.69 -1.34 33.28
CA ILE A 15 -11.51 -1.97 32.64
C ILE A 15 -11.39 -3.44 33.07
N LYS A 16 -11.49 -3.73 34.38
CA LYS A 16 -11.43 -5.11 34.89
C LYS A 16 -12.51 -5.98 34.25
N LYS A 17 -13.77 -5.53 34.25
CA LYS A 17 -14.88 -6.25 33.60
C LYS A 17 -14.68 -6.45 32.09
N PHE A 18 -14.06 -5.48 31.41
CA PHE A 18 -13.74 -5.61 30.00
C PHE A 18 -12.67 -6.68 29.74
N LEU A 19 -11.62 -6.71 30.56
CA LEU A 19 -10.49 -7.65 30.46
C LEU A 19 -10.83 -9.06 30.96
N ASP A 20 -11.79 -9.21 31.88
CA ASP A 20 -12.30 -10.53 32.30
C ASP A 20 -12.88 -11.33 31.13
N ASN A 21 -13.29 -10.66 30.04
CA ASN A 21 -13.67 -11.34 28.81
C ASN A 21 -12.43 -11.81 28.03
N LYS A 22 -12.22 -13.12 27.97
CA LYS A 22 -11.08 -13.74 27.26
C LYS A 22 -10.83 -13.24 25.83
N TRP A 23 -11.88 -12.90 25.08
CA TRP A 23 -11.73 -12.40 23.70
C TRP A 23 -11.24 -10.95 23.67
N ASN A 24 -11.66 -10.15 24.63
CA ASN A 24 -11.19 -8.77 24.77
C ASN A 24 -9.73 -8.74 25.25
N LEU A 25 -9.38 -9.58 26.23
CA LEU A 25 -7.99 -9.74 26.67
C LEU A 25 -7.09 -10.17 25.51
N LEU A 26 -7.50 -11.18 24.74
CA LEU A 26 -6.74 -11.66 23.59
C LEU A 26 -6.58 -10.58 22.51
N LEU A 27 -7.63 -9.79 22.25
CA LEU A 27 -7.52 -8.64 21.35
C LEU A 27 -6.50 -7.61 21.86
N VAL A 28 -6.55 -7.25 23.14
CA VAL A 28 -5.58 -6.29 23.73
C VAL A 28 -4.15 -6.81 23.60
N LEU A 29 -3.92 -8.10 23.88
CA LEU A 29 -2.61 -8.73 23.71
C LEU A 29 -2.13 -8.70 22.25
N ILE A 30 -3.01 -8.96 21.28
CA ILE A 30 -2.68 -8.88 19.85
C ILE A 30 -2.36 -7.44 19.44
N LEU A 31 -3.13 -6.46 19.91
CA LEU A 31 -2.87 -5.05 19.61
C LEU A 31 -1.56 -4.57 20.24
N LEU A 32 -1.25 -5.01 21.46
CA LEU A 32 0.02 -4.71 22.11
C LEU A 32 1.19 -5.37 21.37
N PHE A 33 1.06 -6.64 20.99
CA PHE A 33 2.05 -7.35 20.18
C PHE A 33 2.27 -6.65 18.83
N SER A 34 1.19 -6.30 18.13
CA SER A 34 1.21 -5.54 16.88
C SER A 34 1.92 -4.20 17.02
N PHE A 35 1.66 -3.49 18.13
CA PHE A 35 2.29 -2.21 18.44
C PHE A 35 3.79 -2.36 18.65
N ILE A 36 4.21 -3.28 19.51
CA ILE A 36 5.64 -3.53 19.80
C ILE A 36 6.38 -3.92 18.51
N LEU A 37 5.79 -4.80 17.71
CA LEU A 37 6.39 -5.26 16.45
C LEU A 37 6.56 -4.12 15.44
N ARG A 38 5.50 -3.32 15.22
CA ARG A 38 5.58 -2.17 14.32
C ARG A 38 6.51 -1.10 14.87
N LEU A 39 6.54 -0.89 16.18
CA LEU A 39 7.41 0.11 16.80
C LEU A 39 8.88 -0.27 16.62
N TYR A 40 9.21 -1.55 16.81
CA TYR A 40 10.54 -2.07 16.53
C TYR A 40 10.98 -1.78 15.08
N TYR A 41 10.15 -2.14 14.09
CA TYR A 41 10.51 -1.88 12.69
C TYR A 41 10.57 -0.38 12.37
N PHE A 42 9.63 0.40 12.90
CA PHE A 42 9.61 1.86 12.73
C PHE A 42 10.89 2.52 13.26
N ILE A 43 11.41 2.06 14.40
CA ILE A 43 12.65 2.57 14.99
C ILE A 43 13.86 2.24 14.09
N ILE A 44 14.02 0.98 13.67
CA ILE A 44 15.20 0.59 12.87
C ILE A 44 15.19 1.17 11.46
N THR A 45 14.02 1.53 10.91
CA THR A 45 13.88 2.18 9.59
C THR A 45 13.69 3.68 9.67
N SER A 46 13.82 4.30 10.85
CA SER A 46 13.55 5.74 11.05
C SER A 46 14.39 6.63 10.12
N ASN A 47 15.66 6.24 9.90
CA ASN A 47 16.61 6.95 9.05
C ASN A 47 16.75 6.36 7.63
N GLN A 48 15.90 5.39 7.28
CA GLN A 48 15.93 4.76 5.96
C GLN A 48 15.65 5.79 4.86
N VAL A 49 16.50 5.80 3.84
CA VAL A 49 16.36 6.66 2.66
C VAL A 49 15.09 6.31 1.88
N LEU A 50 14.48 7.33 1.27
CA LEU A 50 13.26 7.17 0.50
C LEU A 50 13.47 6.20 -0.68
N PHE A 51 12.49 5.32 -0.85
CA PHE A 51 12.35 4.52 -2.06
C PHE A 51 11.86 5.42 -3.20
N TRP A 52 11.95 4.93 -4.44
CA TRP A 52 11.50 5.64 -5.64
C TRP A 52 10.14 6.33 -5.48
N ASP A 53 9.09 5.54 -5.22
CA ASP A 53 7.73 6.07 -5.08
C ASP A 53 7.59 6.98 -3.86
N SER A 54 8.29 6.69 -2.77
CA SER A 54 8.27 7.58 -1.61
C SER A 54 8.90 8.94 -1.96
N GLY A 55 9.98 8.94 -2.76
CA GLY A 55 10.58 10.16 -3.30
C GLY A 55 9.62 10.93 -4.20
N GLU A 56 8.79 10.23 -4.97
CA GLU A 56 7.76 10.85 -5.83
C GLU A 56 6.71 11.59 -5.01
N TYR A 57 6.10 10.94 -4.02
CA TYR A 57 5.14 11.62 -3.16
C TYR A 57 5.76 12.78 -2.37
N MET A 58 6.99 12.60 -1.88
CA MET A 58 7.72 13.65 -1.16
C MET A 58 8.10 14.83 -2.05
N SER A 59 8.44 14.59 -3.32
CA SER A 59 8.78 15.63 -4.30
C SER A 59 7.55 16.38 -4.79
N MET A 60 6.41 15.70 -4.98
CA MET A 60 5.12 16.37 -5.20
C MET A 60 4.77 17.32 -4.04
N SER A 61 4.97 16.87 -2.80
CA SER A 61 4.78 17.72 -1.63
C SER A 61 5.76 18.89 -1.59
N LEU A 62 7.04 18.64 -1.92
CA LEU A 62 8.08 19.66 -1.97
C LEU A 62 7.77 20.73 -3.01
N HIS A 63 7.24 20.32 -4.18
CA HIS A 63 6.77 21.23 -5.22
C HIS A 63 5.72 22.20 -4.68
N TRP A 64 4.70 21.70 -3.96
CA TRP A 64 3.66 22.56 -3.40
C TRP A 64 4.12 23.44 -2.24
N VAL A 65 5.10 22.99 -1.45
CA VAL A 65 5.54 23.71 -0.25
C VAL A 65 6.65 24.71 -0.55
N LYS A 66 7.59 24.37 -1.43
CA LYS A 66 8.80 25.16 -1.73
C LYS A 66 8.87 25.67 -3.17
N GLY A 67 7.97 25.27 -4.06
CA GLY A 67 8.00 25.67 -5.47
C GLY A 67 9.11 24.99 -6.28
N VAL A 68 9.75 23.95 -5.75
CA VAL A 68 10.77 23.17 -6.48
C VAL A 68 10.09 22.46 -7.65
N PHE A 69 10.63 22.62 -8.86
CA PHE A 69 10.08 21.95 -10.04
C PHE A 69 10.11 20.42 -9.87
N TYR A 70 8.97 19.78 -10.11
CA TYR A 70 8.83 18.33 -10.17
C TYR A 70 7.70 18.00 -11.15
N ASP A 71 7.95 17.08 -12.08
CA ASP A 71 6.94 16.62 -13.02
C ASP A 71 6.08 15.52 -12.40
N PHE A 72 4.77 15.67 -12.48
CA PHE A 72 3.83 14.86 -11.73
C PHE A 72 3.36 13.69 -12.56
N ASN A 73 3.44 12.48 -12.01
CA ASN A 73 2.79 11.34 -12.61
C ASN A 73 1.26 11.47 -12.48
N VAL A 74 0.60 11.54 -13.63
CA VAL A 74 -0.86 11.68 -13.77
C VAL A 74 -1.66 10.57 -13.08
N GLN A 75 -1.03 9.44 -12.77
CA GLN A 75 -1.67 8.32 -12.08
C GLN A 75 -1.60 8.41 -10.55
N ARG A 76 -1.06 9.51 -10.01
CA ARG A 76 -0.90 9.71 -8.57
C ARG A 76 -1.99 10.66 -8.05
N PRO A 77 -3.00 10.13 -7.33
CA PRO A 77 -3.98 10.97 -6.68
C PRO A 77 -3.35 11.94 -5.67
N PRO A 78 -3.91 13.14 -5.50
CA PRO A 78 -3.24 14.23 -4.79
C PRO A 78 -3.32 14.14 -3.27
N LEU A 79 -4.24 13.35 -2.67
CA LEU A 79 -4.46 13.43 -1.21
C LEU A 79 -3.26 12.95 -0.40
N PHE A 80 -2.60 11.87 -0.82
CA PHE A 80 -1.44 11.36 -0.08
C PHE A 80 -0.27 12.36 -0.05
N PRO A 81 0.23 12.87 -1.20
CA PRO A 81 1.24 13.94 -1.19
C PRO A 81 0.72 15.23 -0.55
N PHE A 82 -0.60 15.48 -0.53
CA PHE A 82 -1.14 16.70 0.08
C PHE A 82 -1.08 16.62 1.60
N LEU A 83 -1.38 15.45 2.17
CA LEU A 83 -1.19 15.20 3.60
C LEU A 83 0.29 15.36 3.98
N ILE A 84 1.21 14.79 3.20
CA ILE A 84 2.66 14.98 3.41
C ILE A 84 3.03 16.47 3.36
N ALA A 85 2.50 17.24 2.41
CA ALA A 85 2.74 18.67 2.28
C ALA A 85 2.27 19.46 3.52
N ILE A 86 1.15 19.07 4.13
CA ILE A 86 0.69 19.67 5.40
C ILE A 86 1.73 19.45 6.50
N PHE A 87 2.22 18.22 6.70
CA PHE A 87 3.24 17.94 7.71
C PHE A 87 4.55 18.69 7.43
N MET A 88 4.97 18.72 6.17
CA MET A 88 6.17 19.45 5.74
C MET A 88 6.03 20.96 6.02
N LYS A 89 4.88 21.57 5.70
CA LYS A 89 4.61 22.99 5.95
C LYS A 89 4.55 23.33 7.45
N LEU A 90 4.15 22.38 8.29
CA LEU A 90 4.18 22.50 9.76
C LEU A 90 5.60 22.32 10.34
N GLY A 91 6.61 22.06 9.50
CA GLY A 91 8.00 21.87 9.92
C GLY A 91 8.32 20.47 10.43
N PHE A 92 7.43 19.49 10.21
CA PHE A 92 7.70 18.10 10.58
C PHE A 92 8.56 17.39 9.53
N GLY A 93 9.56 16.63 9.99
CA GLY A 93 10.42 15.81 9.13
C GLY A 93 9.83 14.45 8.79
N GLU A 94 10.56 13.66 7.99
CA GLU A 94 10.11 12.35 7.47
C GLU A 94 9.59 11.40 8.56
N VAL A 95 10.28 11.32 9.72
CA VAL A 95 9.93 10.38 10.80
C VAL A 95 8.55 10.67 11.37
N VAL A 96 8.24 11.95 11.63
CA VAL A 96 6.94 12.36 12.17
C VAL A 96 5.85 12.13 11.13
N THR A 97 6.11 12.47 9.86
CA THR A 97 5.16 12.21 8.77
C THR A 97 4.89 10.71 8.61
N LYS A 98 5.92 9.85 8.64
CA LYS A 98 5.80 8.38 8.62
C LYS A 98 4.97 7.88 9.82
N PHE A 99 5.16 8.44 11.01
CA PHE A 99 4.40 8.04 12.20
C PHE A 99 2.89 8.27 12.02
N PHE A 100 2.49 9.45 11.55
CA PHE A 100 1.07 9.80 11.41
C PHE A 100 0.41 9.18 10.19
N LEU A 101 1.12 9.07 9.06
CA LEU A 101 0.54 8.59 7.81
C LEU A 101 0.68 7.07 7.63
N GLU A 102 1.66 6.42 8.25
CA GLU A 102 1.90 4.98 8.08
C GLU A 102 1.67 4.20 9.36
N PHE A 103 2.38 4.55 10.44
CA PHE A 103 2.38 3.76 11.67
C PHE A 103 0.98 3.72 12.32
N ILE A 104 0.33 4.88 12.49
CA ILE A 104 -1.00 4.96 13.09
C ILE A 104 -2.05 4.23 12.22
N PRO A 105 -2.19 4.53 10.90
CA PRO A 105 -3.12 3.79 10.05
C PRO A 105 -2.83 2.29 10.02
N SER A 106 -1.57 1.86 10.01
CA SER A 106 -1.18 0.44 10.09
C SER A 106 -1.73 -0.23 11.36
N MET A 107 -1.60 0.40 12.53
CA MET A 107 -2.19 -0.09 13.78
C MET A 107 -3.73 -0.14 13.72
N LEU A 108 -4.35 0.89 13.15
CA LEU A 108 -5.80 0.95 13.01
C LEU A 108 -6.33 -0.10 12.03
N THR A 109 -5.57 -0.49 11.01
CA THR A 109 -5.98 -1.56 10.08
C THR A 109 -6.10 -2.91 10.78
N VAL A 110 -5.22 -3.22 11.74
CA VAL A 110 -5.30 -4.45 12.56
C VAL A 110 -6.57 -4.45 13.41
N PHE A 111 -6.87 -3.32 14.06
CA PHE A 111 -8.08 -3.19 14.86
C PHE A 111 -9.36 -3.22 14.01
N LEU A 112 -9.38 -2.54 12.86
CA LEU A 112 -10.51 -2.58 11.92
C LEU A 112 -10.74 -3.98 11.38
N SER A 113 -9.68 -4.75 11.13
CA SER A 113 -9.78 -6.14 10.70
C SER A 113 -10.46 -7.03 11.76
N TYR A 114 -10.17 -6.80 13.05
CA TYR A 114 -10.93 -7.41 14.14
C TYR A 114 -12.42 -7.03 14.07
N LEU A 115 -12.70 -5.73 13.92
CA LEU A 115 -14.08 -5.24 13.88
C LEU A 115 -14.86 -5.85 12.71
N ILE A 116 -14.28 -5.87 11.51
CA ILE A 116 -14.89 -6.46 10.32
C ILE A 116 -15.12 -7.95 10.53
N GLY A 117 -14.12 -8.72 10.97
CA GLY A 117 -14.29 -10.15 11.24
C GLY A 117 -15.33 -10.46 12.31
N LYS A 118 -15.42 -9.61 13.34
CA LYS A 118 -16.45 -9.69 14.39
C LYS A 118 -17.84 -9.41 13.84
N GLU A 119 -17.98 -8.39 13.00
CA GLU A 119 -19.27 -7.99 12.44
C GLU A 119 -19.73 -8.93 11.32
N PHE A 120 -18.83 -9.47 10.52
CA PHE A 120 -19.18 -10.42 9.46
C PHE A 120 -19.57 -11.78 10.05
N TYR A 121 -18.86 -12.22 11.09
CA TYR A 121 -19.01 -13.57 11.63
C TYR A 121 -19.19 -13.58 13.14
N ASN A 122 -18.10 -13.39 13.90
CA ASN A 122 -18.09 -13.46 15.36
C ASN A 122 -16.73 -13.03 15.93
N ARG A 123 -16.66 -12.88 17.26
CA ARG A 123 -15.44 -12.45 17.98
C ARG A 123 -14.22 -13.33 17.72
N ARG A 124 -14.39 -14.66 17.64
CA ARG A 124 -13.29 -15.60 17.38
C ARG A 124 -12.67 -15.32 16.00
N THR A 125 -13.49 -15.18 14.97
CA THR A 125 -13.03 -14.82 13.63
C THR A 125 -12.32 -13.48 13.62
N GLY A 126 -12.88 -12.45 14.27
CA GLY A 126 -12.24 -11.13 14.37
C GLY A 126 -10.85 -11.19 15.00
N VAL A 127 -10.72 -11.92 16.11
CA VAL A 127 -9.43 -12.07 16.81
C VAL A 127 -8.41 -12.81 15.94
N ALA A 128 -8.82 -13.87 15.25
CA ALA A 128 -7.94 -14.62 14.35
C ALA A 128 -7.45 -13.75 13.17
N ILE A 129 -8.34 -12.99 12.53
CA ILE A 129 -7.95 -12.09 11.43
C ILE A 129 -7.02 -10.99 11.93
N ALA A 130 -7.27 -10.40 13.11
CA ALA A 130 -6.37 -9.40 13.67
C ALA A 130 -4.98 -9.95 13.97
N LEU A 131 -4.86 -11.19 14.45
CA LEU A 131 -3.56 -11.85 14.60
C LEU A 131 -2.85 -11.98 13.25
N LEU A 132 -3.53 -12.49 12.22
CA LEU A 132 -2.95 -12.66 10.88
C LEU A 132 -2.52 -11.31 10.27
N MET A 133 -3.35 -10.28 10.38
CA MET A 133 -3.03 -8.91 9.94
C MET A 133 -1.89 -8.27 10.75
N SER A 134 -1.71 -8.67 12.01
CA SER A 134 -0.62 -8.13 12.84
C SER A 134 0.75 -8.63 12.38
N VAL A 135 0.83 -9.87 11.87
CA VAL A 135 2.08 -10.50 11.42
C VAL A 135 2.31 -10.40 9.92
N PHE A 136 1.29 -9.99 9.15
CA PHE A 136 1.35 -9.89 7.68
C PHE A 136 2.61 -9.18 7.19
N TRP A 137 3.50 -9.94 6.54
CA TRP A 137 4.85 -9.48 6.24
C TRP A 137 4.88 -8.23 5.35
N LEU A 138 4.03 -8.20 4.33
CA LEU A 138 3.96 -7.10 3.37
C LEU A 138 3.39 -5.84 4.01
N GLY A 139 2.37 -5.99 4.86
CA GLY A 139 1.82 -4.89 5.66
C GLY A 139 2.87 -4.27 6.60
N LEU A 140 3.69 -5.09 7.24
CA LEU A 140 4.83 -4.62 8.04
C LEU A 140 5.90 -3.96 7.18
N PHE A 141 6.19 -4.50 6.00
CA PHE A 141 7.17 -3.94 5.09
C PHE A 141 6.75 -2.54 4.61
N VAL A 142 5.53 -2.37 4.11
CA VAL A 142 5.09 -1.08 3.56
C VAL A 142 4.82 -0.02 4.63
N SER A 143 4.41 -0.39 5.85
CA SER A 143 4.06 0.58 6.91
C SER A 143 5.24 1.34 7.53
N ASN A 144 6.45 1.13 7.00
CA ASN A 144 7.67 1.82 7.43
C ASN A 144 8.19 2.78 6.34
N ARG A 145 7.43 2.97 5.26
CA ARG A 145 7.77 3.80 4.10
C ARG A 145 6.59 4.72 3.79
N LEU A 146 6.87 5.94 3.31
CA LEU A 146 5.81 6.88 2.90
C LEU A 146 5.23 6.41 1.57
N LEU A 147 4.20 5.56 1.64
CA LEU A 147 3.55 4.92 0.50
C LEU A 147 2.03 4.93 0.72
N PRO A 148 1.22 5.08 -0.34
CA PRO A 148 -0.23 5.20 -0.20
C PRO A 148 -0.90 3.88 0.23
N ASP A 149 -0.17 2.76 0.25
CA ASP A 149 -0.74 1.42 0.37
C ASP A 149 -1.43 1.17 1.73
N ILE A 150 -0.84 1.63 2.84
CA ILE A 150 -1.43 1.48 4.17
C ILE A 150 -2.59 2.48 4.41
N PRO A 151 -2.47 3.78 4.09
CA PRO A 151 -3.60 4.70 4.13
C PRO A 151 -4.78 4.25 3.25
N LEU A 152 -4.50 3.72 2.05
CA LEU A 152 -5.49 3.11 1.17
C LEU A 152 -6.22 1.98 1.90
N LEU A 153 -5.47 1.01 2.43
CA LEU A 153 -6.06 -0.13 3.14
C LEU A 153 -6.93 0.36 4.31
N PHE A 154 -6.44 1.31 5.10
CA PHE A 154 -7.18 1.88 6.23
C PHE A 154 -8.53 2.46 5.81
N PHE A 155 -8.56 3.35 4.81
CA PHE A 155 -9.80 3.96 4.35
C PHE A 155 -10.73 2.95 3.66
N THR A 156 -10.18 1.98 2.91
CA THR A 156 -10.95 0.86 2.36
C THR A 156 -11.61 0.03 3.45
N LEU A 157 -10.90 -0.31 4.53
CA LEU A 157 -11.47 -1.07 5.66
C LEU A 157 -12.55 -0.26 6.39
N LEU A 158 -12.40 1.06 6.53
CA LEU A 158 -13.46 1.92 7.06
C LEU A 158 -14.70 1.88 6.17
N ALA A 159 -14.55 2.05 4.85
CA ALA A 159 -15.65 1.98 3.90
C ALA A 159 -16.38 0.63 4.00
N VAL A 160 -15.65 -0.48 4.05
CA VAL A 160 -16.20 -1.84 4.19
C VAL A 160 -16.92 -2.02 5.54
N TYR A 161 -16.32 -1.56 6.63
CA TYR A 161 -16.92 -1.65 7.97
C TYR A 161 -18.25 -0.89 8.04
N TYR A 162 -18.31 0.33 7.51
CA TYR A 162 -19.53 1.13 7.49
C TYR A 162 -20.56 0.62 6.47
N PHE A 163 -20.12 0.07 5.33
CA PHE A 163 -20.99 -0.62 4.39
C PHE A 163 -21.71 -1.78 5.09
N TRP A 164 -20.96 -2.64 5.75
CA TRP A 164 -21.53 -3.79 6.44
C TRP A 164 -22.43 -3.39 7.61
N LYS A 165 -21.95 -2.49 8.47
CA LYS A 165 -22.67 -2.11 9.69
C LYS A 165 -23.88 -1.21 9.43
N GLY A 166 -23.75 -0.31 8.47
CA GLY A 166 -24.76 0.69 8.11
C GLY A 166 -25.80 0.15 7.13
N TYR A 167 -25.35 -0.46 6.03
CA TYR A 167 -26.24 -0.92 4.98
C TYR A 167 -26.68 -2.38 5.20
N VAL A 168 -25.77 -3.32 5.40
CA VAL A 168 -26.16 -4.76 5.51
C VAL A 168 -26.84 -5.10 6.83
N LYS A 169 -26.36 -4.54 7.95
CA LYS A 169 -26.93 -4.77 9.30
C LYS A 169 -27.92 -3.71 9.77
N GLU A 170 -28.12 -2.65 8.99
CA GLU A 170 -29.07 -1.56 9.27
C GLU A 170 -28.95 -0.95 10.68
N LYS A 171 -27.74 -0.86 11.26
CA LYS A 171 -27.57 -0.45 12.67
C LYS A 171 -27.88 1.02 12.94
N LYS A 172 -27.18 1.92 12.27
CA LYS A 172 -27.38 3.38 12.37
C LYS A 172 -27.37 3.96 10.98
N GLN A 173 -28.35 4.80 10.68
CA GLN A 173 -28.58 5.30 9.33
C GLN A 173 -27.44 6.19 8.81
N TRP A 174 -26.81 6.97 9.69
CA TRP A 174 -25.68 7.84 9.33
C TRP A 174 -24.41 7.07 8.94
N TYR A 175 -24.29 5.79 9.30
CA TYR A 175 -23.17 4.96 8.84
C TYR A 175 -23.15 4.81 7.32
N ILE A 176 -24.30 4.88 6.65
CA ILE A 176 -24.36 4.77 5.19
C ILE A 176 -23.61 5.94 4.53
N TYR A 177 -23.70 7.14 5.11
CA TYR A 177 -23.02 8.33 4.56
C TYR A 177 -21.49 8.22 4.60
N LEU A 178 -20.97 7.50 5.59
CA LEU A 178 -19.54 7.26 5.73
C LEU A 178 -18.97 6.30 4.68
N ILE A 179 -19.82 5.54 3.98
CA ILE A 179 -19.39 4.65 2.89
C ILE A 179 -18.78 5.49 1.77
N GLY A 180 -19.54 6.49 1.29
CA GLY A 180 -19.10 7.38 0.21
C GLY A 180 -17.90 8.24 0.61
N LEU A 181 -17.90 8.75 1.85
CA LEU A 181 -16.77 9.54 2.38
C LEU A 181 -15.47 8.73 2.37
N PHE A 182 -15.45 7.55 3.00
CA PHE A 182 -14.20 6.79 3.13
C PHE A 182 -13.80 6.10 1.83
N LEU A 183 -14.74 5.70 0.97
CA LEU A 183 -14.41 5.21 -0.36
C LEU A 183 -13.80 6.32 -1.24
N GLY A 184 -14.32 7.55 -1.14
CA GLY A 184 -13.76 8.72 -1.82
C GLY A 184 -12.35 9.03 -1.33
N LEU A 185 -12.14 9.10 -0.02
CA LEU A 185 -10.81 9.31 0.55
C LEU A 185 -9.82 8.22 0.14
N ALA A 186 -10.24 6.94 0.12
CA ALA A 186 -9.40 5.85 -0.37
C ALA A 186 -9.01 6.05 -1.84
N PHE A 187 -9.94 6.47 -2.70
CA PHE A 187 -9.66 6.75 -4.11
C PHE A 187 -8.71 7.93 -4.29
N LEU A 188 -8.88 8.99 -3.50
CA LEU A 188 -7.96 10.14 -3.49
C LEU A 188 -6.56 9.80 -2.97
N ILE A 189 -6.37 8.66 -2.29
CA ILE A 189 -5.05 8.13 -1.92
C ILE A 189 -4.47 7.28 -3.05
N LYS A 190 -5.25 6.35 -3.61
CA LYS A 190 -4.82 5.46 -4.71
C LYS A 190 -6.03 5.04 -5.56
N LEU A 191 -5.88 5.12 -6.88
CA LEU A 191 -6.96 4.84 -7.86
C LEU A 191 -7.55 3.43 -7.73
N THR A 192 -6.74 2.45 -7.31
CA THR A 192 -7.18 1.06 -7.11
C THR A 192 -8.27 0.89 -6.05
N ALA A 193 -8.54 1.91 -5.21
CA ALA A 193 -9.69 1.92 -4.32
C ALA A 193 -11.03 1.78 -5.06
N ALA A 194 -11.10 2.18 -6.34
CA ALA A 194 -12.27 1.99 -7.19
C ALA A 194 -12.76 0.54 -7.23
N LEU A 195 -11.84 -0.43 -7.13
CA LEU A 195 -12.14 -1.86 -7.06
C LEU A 195 -13.05 -2.19 -5.87
N THR A 196 -12.90 -1.50 -4.73
CA THR A 196 -13.81 -1.65 -3.57
C THR A 196 -15.21 -1.14 -3.90
N GLY A 197 -15.33 -0.06 -4.67
CA GLY A 197 -16.62 0.44 -5.18
C GLY A 197 -17.31 -0.60 -6.08
N PHE A 198 -16.55 -1.25 -6.97
CA PHE A 198 -17.07 -2.34 -7.80
C PHE A 198 -17.48 -3.57 -6.97
N VAL A 199 -16.77 -3.87 -5.87
CA VAL A 199 -17.18 -4.92 -4.90
C VAL A 199 -18.52 -4.57 -4.25
N PHE A 200 -18.70 -3.33 -3.80
CA PHE A 200 -20.00 -2.88 -3.27
C PHE A 200 -21.09 -3.01 -4.32
N LEU A 201 -20.87 -2.54 -5.55
CA LEU A 201 -21.84 -2.62 -6.62
C LEU A 201 -22.21 -4.06 -6.96
N ALA A 202 -21.23 -4.95 -7.16
CA ALA A 202 -21.46 -6.36 -7.44
C ALA A 202 -22.23 -7.04 -6.29
N TYR A 203 -21.87 -6.74 -5.05
CA TYR A 203 -22.60 -7.24 -3.88
C TYR A 203 -24.04 -6.74 -3.84
N LEU A 204 -24.29 -5.46 -4.14
CA LEU A 204 -25.64 -4.89 -4.17
C LEU A 204 -26.51 -5.49 -5.27
N LEU A 205 -25.94 -5.71 -6.46
CA LEU A 205 -26.61 -6.37 -7.58
C LEU A 205 -26.97 -7.82 -7.22
N LEU A 206 -26.02 -8.57 -6.66
CA LEU A 206 -26.20 -9.98 -6.35
C LEU A 206 -27.01 -10.22 -5.08
N ALA A 207 -26.81 -9.48 -3.99
CA ALA A 207 -27.49 -9.72 -2.73
C ALA A 207 -28.82 -8.96 -2.58
N ASP A 208 -28.93 -7.76 -3.17
CA ASP A 208 -30.10 -6.89 -3.00
C ASP A 208 -30.98 -6.73 -4.26
N ARG A 209 -30.58 -7.32 -5.39
CA ARG A 209 -31.38 -7.41 -6.65
C ARG A 209 -32.04 -6.08 -7.04
N PHE A 210 -31.23 -5.01 -7.14
CA PHE A 210 -31.65 -3.64 -7.50
C PHE A 210 -32.51 -2.87 -6.50
N ARG A 211 -32.92 -3.45 -5.35
CA ARG A 211 -33.68 -2.70 -4.34
C ARG A 211 -32.87 -1.52 -3.78
N PHE A 212 -31.54 -1.61 -3.80
CA PHE A 212 -30.63 -0.55 -3.40
C PHE A 212 -30.84 0.76 -4.19
N LEU A 213 -31.33 0.69 -5.44
CA LEU A 213 -31.67 1.87 -6.25
C LEU A 213 -32.82 2.69 -5.66
N LYS A 214 -33.66 2.09 -4.79
CA LYS A 214 -34.73 2.79 -4.08
C LYS A 214 -34.25 3.44 -2.77
N SER A 215 -33.00 3.20 -2.36
CA SER A 215 -32.46 3.71 -1.10
C SER A 215 -31.97 5.15 -1.25
N LYS A 216 -32.78 6.13 -0.80
CA LYS A 216 -32.40 7.55 -0.75
C LYS A 216 -31.06 7.78 -0.02
N LYS A 217 -30.78 6.97 1.01
CA LYS A 217 -29.57 7.10 1.84
C LYS A 217 -28.31 6.63 1.11
N LEU A 218 -28.46 5.58 0.30
CA LEU A 218 -27.35 5.10 -0.52
C LEU A 218 -27.05 6.09 -1.66
N TRP A 219 -28.08 6.70 -2.26
CA TRP A 219 -27.90 7.81 -3.20
C TRP A 219 -27.23 9.02 -2.55
N LEU A 220 -27.60 9.38 -1.31
CA LEU A 220 -26.91 10.45 -0.59
C LEU A 220 -25.46 10.09 -0.31
N SER A 221 -25.16 8.83 0.03
CA SER A 221 -23.77 8.36 0.14
C SER A 221 -23.02 8.45 -1.19
N PHE A 222 -23.65 8.11 -2.31
CA PHE A 222 -23.06 8.27 -3.63
C PHE A 222 -22.80 9.74 -3.97
N PHE A 223 -23.72 10.63 -3.60
CA PHE A 223 -23.52 12.07 -3.76
C PHE A 223 -22.35 12.60 -2.90
N ILE A 224 -22.19 12.12 -1.66
CA ILE A 224 -21.02 12.42 -0.82
C ILE A 224 -19.73 11.94 -1.50
N LEU A 225 -19.72 10.73 -2.06
CA LEU A 225 -18.58 10.23 -2.84
C LEU A 225 -18.24 11.19 -3.97
N LEU A 226 -19.22 11.63 -4.76
CA LEU A 226 -18.99 12.59 -5.84
C LEU A 226 -18.39 13.90 -5.34
N ILE A 227 -18.93 14.48 -4.25
CA ILE A 227 -18.38 15.70 -3.65
C ILE A 227 -16.91 15.52 -3.25
N VAL A 228 -16.55 14.38 -2.65
CA VAL A 228 -15.18 14.08 -2.26
C VAL A 228 -14.27 13.93 -3.50
N LEU A 229 -14.78 13.43 -4.62
CA LEU A 229 -14.01 13.26 -5.85
C LEU A 229 -13.90 14.52 -6.70
N VAL A 230 -14.80 15.51 -6.55
CA VAL A 230 -14.77 16.76 -7.34
C VAL A 230 -13.39 17.44 -7.30
N PRO A 231 -12.74 17.64 -6.12
CA PRO A 231 -11.40 18.23 -6.06
C PRO A 231 -10.35 17.51 -6.91
N PHE A 232 -10.45 16.17 -7.05
CA PHE A 232 -9.53 15.39 -7.87
C PHE A 232 -9.73 15.66 -9.36
N PHE A 233 -10.97 15.63 -9.85
CA PHE A 233 -11.25 15.93 -11.27
C PHE A 233 -10.86 17.37 -11.64
N VAL A 234 -11.02 18.32 -10.71
CA VAL A 234 -10.56 19.71 -10.88
C VAL A 234 -9.03 19.76 -10.91
N TYR A 235 -8.37 19.08 -9.98
CA TYR A 235 -6.91 18.97 -9.95
C TYR A 235 -6.37 18.40 -11.26
N ASP A 236 -6.92 17.29 -11.75
CA ASP A 236 -6.50 16.67 -13.01
C ASP A 236 -6.68 17.61 -14.20
N LYS A 237 -7.81 18.32 -14.28
CA LYS A 237 -8.06 19.31 -15.33
C LYS A 237 -7.04 20.45 -15.30
N VAL A 238 -6.68 20.95 -14.12
CA VAL A 238 -5.76 22.08 -13.95
C VAL A 238 -4.32 21.65 -14.21
N GLN A 239 -3.91 20.49 -13.67
CA GLN A 239 -2.53 20.01 -13.74
C GLN A 239 -2.19 19.38 -15.10
N PHE A 240 -3.13 18.64 -15.69
CA PHE A 240 -2.89 17.83 -16.89
C PHE A 240 -3.77 18.22 -18.09
N GLY A 241 -4.61 19.24 -17.95
CA GLY A 241 -5.47 19.74 -19.02
C GLY A 241 -6.73 18.91 -19.29
N ASP A 242 -6.90 17.75 -18.66
CA ASP A 242 -8.05 16.84 -18.84
C ASP A 242 -8.49 16.25 -17.48
N PRO A 243 -9.79 16.29 -17.11
CA PRO A 243 -10.25 15.75 -15.83
C PRO A 243 -10.15 14.21 -15.75
N THR A 244 -9.91 13.53 -16.86
CA THR A 244 -9.78 12.08 -16.98
C THR A 244 -8.37 11.63 -17.36
N ALA A 245 -7.39 12.53 -17.29
CA ALA A 245 -6.00 12.25 -17.66
C ALA A 245 -5.43 10.99 -16.96
N PHE A 246 -5.83 10.75 -15.71
CA PHE A 246 -5.43 9.56 -14.95
C PHE A 246 -5.77 8.22 -15.61
N LEU A 247 -6.81 8.17 -16.46
CA LEU A 247 -7.21 6.97 -17.21
C LEU A 247 -6.23 6.62 -18.33
N PHE A 248 -5.47 7.62 -18.81
CA PHE A 248 -4.59 7.48 -19.98
C PHE A 248 -3.10 7.48 -19.60
N GLY A 249 -2.78 7.64 -18.32
CA GLY A 249 -1.40 7.76 -17.83
C GLY A 249 -0.51 6.52 -17.98
N SER A 250 -1.08 5.31 -18.11
CA SER A 250 -0.34 4.04 -18.02
C SER A 250 0.07 3.39 -19.34
N HIS A 251 0.10 4.09 -20.47
CA HIS A 251 0.32 3.42 -21.77
C HIS A 251 1.48 3.94 -22.63
N VAL A 252 2.33 4.83 -22.13
CA VAL A 252 3.40 5.46 -22.95
C VAL A 252 4.83 5.13 -22.49
N THR A 253 5.04 4.55 -21.31
CA THR A 253 6.40 4.20 -20.87
C THR A 253 6.72 2.74 -21.22
N ASP A 254 7.60 2.60 -22.21
CA ASP A 254 8.39 1.43 -22.61
C ASP A 254 7.81 0.36 -23.55
N ASN A 255 6.53 0.41 -23.91
CA ASN A 255 6.02 -0.48 -24.97
C ASN A 255 4.96 0.18 -25.86
N PRO A 256 5.24 0.46 -27.15
CA PRO A 256 4.29 1.08 -28.07
C PRO A 256 3.01 0.25 -28.30
N ALA A 257 2.98 -1.02 -27.87
CA ALA A 257 1.79 -1.88 -27.92
C ALA A 257 0.80 -1.70 -26.74
N GLY A 258 1.15 -0.90 -25.72
CA GLY A 258 0.33 -0.68 -24.51
C GLY A 258 0.02 -1.98 -23.74
N ILE A 259 -1.02 -1.96 -22.90
CA ILE A 259 -1.50 -3.15 -22.17
C ILE A 259 -1.94 -4.28 -23.13
N SER A 260 -2.41 -3.95 -24.35
CA SER A 260 -2.79 -4.96 -25.34
C SER A 260 -1.62 -5.83 -25.81
N GLY A 261 -0.38 -5.35 -25.67
CA GLY A 261 0.83 -6.13 -25.92
C GLY A 261 1.24 -7.05 -24.77
N LYS A 262 0.72 -6.87 -23.54
CA LYS A 262 1.03 -7.73 -22.39
C LYS A 262 0.14 -8.99 -22.40
N PRO A 263 0.70 -10.20 -22.19
CA PRO A 263 -0.11 -11.41 -22.05
C PRO A 263 -1.02 -11.33 -20.83
N ILE A 264 -2.09 -12.13 -20.78
CA ILE A 264 -2.93 -12.25 -19.58
C ILE A 264 -2.05 -12.57 -18.37
N GLY A 265 -2.27 -11.89 -17.26
CA GLY A 265 -1.45 -11.94 -16.06
C GLY A 265 -1.58 -13.24 -15.26
N TRP A 266 -1.50 -14.42 -15.86
CA TRP A 266 -1.60 -15.71 -15.16
C TRP A 266 -0.50 -15.91 -14.10
N HIS A 267 0.63 -15.22 -14.27
CA HIS A 267 1.70 -15.17 -13.26
C HIS A 267 1.20 -14.57 -11.93
N ILE A 268 0.17 -13.71 -11.97
CA ILE A 268 -0.58 -13.13 -10.84
C ILE A 268 -1.54 -14.15 -10.21
N LEU A 269 -1.55 -15.41 -10.63
CA LEU A 269 -2.22 -16.48 -9.87
C LEU A 269 -1.22 -17.59 -9.50
N GLY A 270 0.05 -17.40 -9.83
CA GLY A 270 1.11 -18.38 -9.60
C GLY A 270 1.12 -19.54 -10.60
N PHE A 271 0.42 -19.43 -11.75
CA PHE A 271 0.33 -20.54 -12.70
C PHE A 271 1.52 -20.67 -13.65
N ASN A 272 2.38 -19.66 -13.77
CA ASN A 272 3.60 -19.76 -14.58
C ASN A 272 4.78 -20.25 -13.75
N CYS A 273 5.20 -21.50 -14.02
CA CYS A 273 6.26 -22.25 -13.35
C CYS A 273 7.46 -22.50 -14.27
N GLU A 274 7.87 -21.52 -15.07
CA GLU A 274 9.04 -21.67 -15.94
C GLU A 274 10.29 -21.13 -15.25
N GLY A 275 11.13 -22.04 -14.75
CA GLY A 275 12.52 -21.75 -14.34
C GLY A 275 12.75 -21.55 -12.84
N LYS A 276 13.15 -22.62 -12.14
CA LYS A 276 13.87 -22.71 -10.84
C LYS A 276 13.48 -21.80 -9.66
N ASN A 277 12.38 -21.05 -9.71
CA ASN A 277 11.80 -20.34 -8.58
C ASN A 277 10.29 -20.61 -8.54
N PHE A 278 9.84 -21.29 -7.49
CA PHE A 278 8.44 -21.64 -7.23
C PHE A 278 7.52 -20.40 -7.22
N CYS A 279 6.36 -20.51 -7.89
CA CYS A 279 5.20 -19.59 -8.05
C CYS A 279 5.26 -18.23 -7.30
N ASN A 280 5.32 -17.11 -8.04
CA ASN A 280 5.52 -15.78 -7.45
C ASN A 280 4.28 -15.13 -6.80
N PHE A 281 3.06 -15.34 -7.29
CA PHE A 281 1.88 -14.60 -6.77
C PHE A 281 1.59 -14.81 -5.27
N PHE A 282 1.67 -16.05 -4.79
CA PHE A 282 1.26 -16.38 -3.42
C PHE A 282 2.39 -16.30 -2.39
N LYS A 283 3.64 -16.16 -2.83
CA LYS A 283 4.73 -15.68 -1.95
C LYS A 283 4.45 -14.27 -1.42
N TRP A 284 3.62 -13.48 -2.12
CA TRP A 284 3.37 -12.09 -1.77
C TRP A 284 2.44 -11.88 -0.57
N PHE A 285 1.50 -12.81 -0.34
CA PHE A 285 0.52 -12.70 0.76
C PHE A 285 0.89 -13.50 1.99
N GLY A 286 1.68 -14.55 1.83
CA GLY A 286 2.23 -15.21 2.99
C GLY A 286 3.04 -16.45 2.76
N SER A 287 3.37 -17.12 3.87
CA SER A 287 4.11 -18.38 3.87
C SER A 287 3.44 -19.46 3.01
N GLU A 288 4.23 -20.42 2.50
CA GLU A 288 3.73 -21.60 1.77
C GLU A 288 2.62 -22.34 2.55
N LEU A 289 2.69 -22.31 3.88
CA LEU A 289 1.65 -22.86 4.75
C LEU A 289 0.33 -22.09 4.63
N PHE A 290 0.35 -20.75 4.68
CA PHE A 290 -0.86 -19.94 4.51
C PHE A 290 -1.45 -20.10 3.11
N TYR A 291 -0.63 -20.30 2.10
CA TYR A 291 -1.10 -20.66 0.77
C TYR A 291 -1.87 -21.98 0.77
N ILE A 292 -1.31 -23.06 1.30
CA ILE A 292 -2.01 -24.36 1.40
C ILE A 292 -3.33 -24.21 2.16
N LEU A 293 -3.31 -23.49 3.28
CA LEU A 293 -4.50 -23.23 4.09
C LEU A 293 -5.53 -22.36 3.36
N PHE A 294 -5.11 -21.44 2.50
CA PHE A 294 -6.03 -20.67 1.65
C PHE A 294 -6.81 -21.59 0.71
N PHE A 295 -6.15 -22.52 0.00
CA PHE A 295 -6.84 -23.47 -0.90
C PHE A 295 -7.78 -24.40 -0.14
N ILE A 296 -7.35 -24.93 1.01
CA ILE A 296 -8.23 -25.70 1.89
C ILE A 296 -9.43 -24.83 2.32
N GLY A 297 -9.18 -23.56 2.65
CA GLY A 297 -10.20 -22.60 3.05
C GLY A 297 -11.24 -22.31 1.97
N LEU A 298 -10.84 -22.25 0.70
CA LEU A 298 -11.76 -22.06 -0.44
C LEU A 298 -12.82 -23.17 -0.50
N LEU A 299 -12.46 -24.40 -0.13
CA LEU A 299 -13.43 -25.51 -0.07
C LEU A 299 -14.60 -25.18 0.85
N SER A 300 -14.37 -24.40 1.92
CA SER A 300 -15.43 -24.04 2.88
C SER A 300 -16.56 -23.20 2.28
N PHE A 301 -16.37 -22.62 1.09
CA PHE A 301 -17.39 -21.82 0.40
C PHE A 301 -18.41 -22.67 -0.36
N TYR A 302 -18.33 -24.00 -0.37
CA TYR A 302 -19.38 -24.86 -0.96
C TYR A 302 -20.78 -24.51 -0.46
N LYS A 303 -20.91 -24.07 0.81
CA LYS A 303 -22.19 -23.64 1.42
C LYS A 303 -22.76 -22.38 0.78
N LEU A 304 -21.91 -21.51 0.23
CA LEU A 304 -22.34 -20.34 -0.51
C LEU A 304 -23.03 -20.75 -1.82
N PHE A 305 -22.51 -21.76 -2.52
CA PHE A 305 -23.09 -22.27 -3.75
C PHE A 305 -24.40 -23.03 -3.49
N ILE A 306 -24.42 -23.93 -2.50
CA ILE A 306 -25.62 -24.71 -2.18
C ILE A 306 -26.73 -23.83 -1.60
N GLY A 307 -26.37 -22.87 -0.75
CA GLY A 307 -27.32 -21.99 -0.05
C GLY A 307 -27.47 -20.61 -0.68
N PHE A 308 -27.16 -20.46 -1.96
CA PHE A 308 -27.16 -19.14 -2.62
C PHE A 308 -28.54 -18.48 -2.58
N ASP A 309 -29.61 -19.28 -2.68
CA ASP A 309 -31.00 -18.83 -2.57
C ASP A 309 -31.33 -18.19 -1.20
N LEU A 310 -30.64 -18.61 -0.14
CA LEU A 310 -30.84 -18.12 1.23
C LEU A 310 -30.34 -16.69 1.43
N ILE A 311 -29.50 -16.17 0.54
CA ILE A 311 -28.99 -14.79 0.59
C ILE A 311 -30.11 -13.79 0.37
N PHE A 312 -31.08 -14.13 -0.48
CA PHE A 312 -32.13 -13.22 -0.93
C PHE A 312 -33.28 -13.07 0.07
N LYS A 313 -33.38 -13.97 1.04
CA LYS A 313 -34.43 -13.92 2.06
C LYS A 313 -34.24 -12.69 2.94
N LYS A 314 -35.34 -12.10 3.42
CA LYS A 314 -35.33 -10.86 4.23
C LYS A 314 -34.52 -11.06 5.53
N GLU A 315 -34.66 -12.23 6.15
CA GLU A 315 -33.82 -12.72 7.26
C GLU A 315 -32.67 -13.61 6.76
N GLY A 316 -32.14 -13.32 5.57
CA GLY A 316 -31.14 -14.14 4.91
C GLY A 316 -29.90 -14.32 5.78
N ASN A 317 -29.25 -15.49 5.63
CA ASN A 317 -28.15 -15.88 6.49
C ASN A 317 -26.99 -14.89 6.38
N LEU A 318 -26.77 -14.09 7.44
CA LEU A 318 -25.71 -13.07 7.49
C LEU A 318 -24.32 -13.65 7.21
N LYS A 319 -24.07 -14.91 7.55
CA LYS A 319 -22.79 -15.57 7.25
C LYS A 319 -22.63 -15.84 5.75
N LEU A 320 -23.70 -16.23 5.05
CA LEU A 320 -23.66 -16.44 3.60
C LEU A 320 -23.51 -15.10 2.85
N LYS A 321 -24.19 -14.05 3.33
CA LYS A 321 -23.96 -12.69 2.84
C LYS A 321 -22.49 -12.28 3.02
N ALA A 322 -21.90 -12.57 4.17
CA ALA A 322 -20.51 -12.24 4.44
C ALA A 322 -19.55 -13.04 3.55
N ASP A 323 -19.82 -14.34 3.38
CA ASP A 323 -19.05 -15.21 2.50
C ASP A 323 -19.13 -14.74 1.04
N LEU A 324 -20.31 -14.30 0.55
CA LEU A 324 -20.45 -13.66 -0.77
C LEU A 324 -19.58 -12.41 -0.89
N PHE A 325 -19.65 -11.52 0.11
CA PHE A 325 -18.86 -10.29 0.11
C PHE A 325 -17.36 -10.56 0.03
N MET A 326 -16.85 -11.49 0.85
CA MET A 326 -15.42 -11.85 0.87
C MET A 326 -14.94 -12.42 -0.47
N ILE A 327 -15.75 -13.26 -1.11
CA ILE A 327 -15.42 -13.84 -2.43
C ILE A 327 -15.45 -12.78 -3.51
N LEU A 328 -16.45 -11.90 -3.54
CA LEU A 328 -16.50 -10.80 -4.50
C LEU A 328 -15.29 -9.87 -4.34
N TRP A 329 -14.91 -9.59 -3.09
CA TRP A 329 -13.72 -8.78 -2.79
C TRP A 329 -12.45 -9.39 -3.38
N LEU A 330 -12.21 -10.68 -3.14
CA LEU A 330 -11.07 -11.39 -3.75
C LEU A 330 -11.16 -11.38 -5.28
N LEU A 331 -12.28 -11.85 -5.83
CA LEU A 331 -12.42 -12.06 -7.27
C LEU A 331 -12.30 -10.76 -8.06
N ILE A 332 -12.95 -9.68 -7.67
CA ILE A 332 -12.94 -8.43 -8.44
C ILE A 332 -11.52 -7.84 -8.52
N ASN A 333 -10.77 -7.89 -7.42
CA ASN A 333 -9.38 -7.42 -7.43
C ASN A 333 -8.49 -8.33 -8.29
N LEU A 334 -8.61 -9.65 -8.13
CA LEU A 334 -7.83 -10.59 -8.94
C LEU A 334 -8.16 -10.47 -10.43
N LEU A 335 -9.44 -10.36 -10.80
CA LEU A 335 -9.87 -10.20 -12.17
C LEU A 335 -9.31 -8.91 -12.79
N TYR A 336 -9.30 -7.80 -12.04
CA TYR A 336 -8.68 -6.56 -12.50
C TYR A 336 -7.20 -6.76 -12.81
N PHE A 337 -6.41 -7.26 -11.86
CA PHE A 337 -4.97 -7.39 -12.08
C PHE A 337 -4.62 -8.44 -13.13
N VAL A 338 -5.35 -9.56 -13.21
CA VAL A 338 -5.09 -10.63 -14.17
C VAL A 338 -5.48 -10.23 -15.61
N PHE A 339 -6.65 -9.62 -15.80
CA PHE A 339 -7.21 -9.41 -17.14
C PHE A 339 -7.08 -7.99 -17.66
N LEU A 340 -7.15 -6.99 -16.77
CA LEU A 340 -7.14 -5.57 -17.15
C LEU A 340 -5.73 -4.97 -16.99
N GLU A 341 -5.15 -5.00 -15.79
CA GLU A 341 -3.80 -4.45 -15.57
C GLU A 341 -2.71 -5.33 -16.21
N ARG A 342 -2.86 -6.66 -16.09
CA ARG A 342 -1.93 -7.71 -16.56
C ARG A 342 -0.52 -7.62 -15.99
N ASP A 343 -0.33 -6.80 -14.97
CA ASP A 343 0.93 -6.56 -14.27
C ASP A 343 0.62 -6.18 -12.83
N VAL A 344 1.58 -6.41 -11.93
CA VAL A 344 1.38 -6.09 -10.51
C VAL A 344 2.69 -6.08 -9.73
N GLU A 345 2.86 -5.08 -8.88
CA GLU A 345 3.83 -5.14 -7.78
C GLU A 345 3.17 -5.77 -6.55
N ASP A 346 3.95 -6.49 -5.73
CA ASP A 346 3.49 -7.19 -4.52
C ASP A 346 2.50 -6.35 -3.68
N ARG A 347 2.84 -5.07 -3.46
CA ARG A 347 2.07 -4.13 -2.61
C ARG A 347 0.73 -3.69 -3.21
N TRP A 348 0.54 -3.77 -4.53
CA TRP A 348 -0.71 -3.30 -5.18
C TRP A 348 -1.93 -4.11 -4.78
N LEU A 349 -1.72 -5.35 -4.35
CA LEU A 349 -2.78 -6.26 -3.95
C LEU A 349 -3.14 -6.13 -2.46
N ILE A 350 -2.43 -5.34 -1.64
CA ILE A 350 -2.69 -5.20 -0.20
C ILE A 350 -4.19 -5.09 0.18
N PRO A 351 -5.07 -4.43 -0.60
CA PRO A 351 -6.51 -4.41 -0.33
C PRO A 351 -7.18 -5.80 -0.21
N ILE A 352 -6.61 -6.88 -0.76
CA ILE A 352 -7.14 -8.25 -0.63
C ILE A 352 -6.64 -9.00 0.62
N ALA A 353 -5.76 -8.40 1.43
CA ALA A 353 -5.17 -9.07 2.60
C ALA A 353 -6.23 -9.59 3.59
N LEU A 354 -7.27 -8.79 3.88
CA LEU A 354 -8.33 -9.18 4.81
C LEU A 354 -9.11 -10.41 4.32
N PRO A 355 -9.70 -10.42 3.10
CA PRO A 355 -10.41 -11.60 2.64
C PRO A 355 -9.46 -12.79 2.42
N PHE A 356 -8.19 -12.58 2.04
CA PHE A 356 -7.19 -13.65 1.98
C PHE A 356 -7.02 -14.34 3.34
N PHE A 357 -6.72 -13.59 4.40
CA PHE A 357 -6.53 -14.16 5.74
C PHE A 357 -7.81 -14.75 6.33
N TYR A 358 -8.99 -14.23 5.94
CA TYR A 358 -10.24 -14.87 6.29
C TYR A 358 -10.36 -16.27 5.68
N VAL A 359 -10.02 -16.44 4.41
CA VAL A 359 -10.02 -17.76 3.74
C VAL A 359 -8.99 -18.68 4.40
N VAL A 360 -7.77 -18.19 4.70
CA VAL A 360 -6.76 -18.95 5.47
C VAL A 360 -7.32 -19.44 6.80
N TYR A 361 -7.97 -18.55 7.57
CA TYR A 361 -8.62 -18.92 8.84
C TYR A 361 -9.69 -20.00 8.64
N ARG A 362 -10.49 -19.93 7.57
CA ARG A 362 -11.46 -20.98 7.24
C ARG A 362 -10.78 -22.32 6.96
N GLY A 363 -9.62 -22.33 6.30
CA GLY A 363 -8.82 -23.54 6.10
C GLY A 363 -8.35 -24.16 7.42
N ILE A 364 -7.81 -23.34 8.33
CA ILE A 364 -7.42 -23.77 9.68
C ILE A 364 -8.62 -24.37 10.43
N MET A 365 -9.80 -23.75 10.30
CA MET A 365 -11.02 -24.22 10.95
C MET A 365 -11.56 -25.53 10.36
N LEU A 366 -11.40 -25.78 9.06
CA LEU A 366 -11.73 -27.08 8.47
C LEU A 366 -10.84 -28.18 9.03
N ILE A 367 -9.53 -27.94 9.15
CA ILE A 367 -8.59 -28.90 9.77
C ILE A 367 -9.00 -29.17 11.23
N TYR A 368 -9.33 -28.12 11.99
CA TYR A 368 -9.84 -28.26 13.35
C TYR A 368 -11.08 -29.16 13.41
N ASP A 369 -12.07 -28.92 12.55
CA ASP A 369 -13.33 -29.68 12.54
C ASP A 369 -13.11 -31.14 12.11
N LEU A 370 -12.10 -31.43 11.30
CA LEU A 370 -11.70 -32.80 10.94
C LEU A 370 -11.06 -33.54 12.12
N ILE A 371 -10.05 -32.94 12.77
CA ILE A 371 -9.30 -33.58 13.87
C ILE A 371 -10.15 -33.69 15.14
N LYS A 372 -11.01 -32.69 15.41
CA LYS A 372 -11.83 -32.63 16.62
C LYS A 372 -12.78 -33.83 16.75
N LYS A 373 -13.17 -34.46 15.63
CA LYS A 373 -13.99 -35.69 15.62
C LYS A 373 -13.31 -36.84 16.38
N TYR A 374 -11.99 -36.87 16.39
CA TYR A 374 -11.19 -37.93 17.01
C TYR A 374 -10.59 -37.48 18.35
N ASN A 375 -9.99 -36.28 18.40
CA ASN A 375 -9.40 -35.75 19.63
C ASN A 375 -9.42 -34.21 19.64
N ARG A 376 -10.14 -33.64 20.61
CA ARG A 376 -10.28 -32.19 20.75
C ARG A 376 -8.99 -31.48 21.14
N GLN A 377 -8.18 -32.07 22.01
CA GLN A 377 -6.91 -31.46 22.44
C GLN A 377 -5.93 -31.43 21.27
N LEU A 378 -5.84 -32.52 20.52
CA LEU A 378 -5.02 -32.59 19.30
C LEU A 378 -5.48 -31.55 18.26
N ALA A 379 -6.78 -31.36 18.08
CA ALA A 379 -7.31 -30.35 17.16
C ALA A 379 -6.92 -28.92 17.59
N ILE A 380 -6.93 -28.63 18.90
CA ILE A 380 -6.49 -27.33 19.43
C ILE A 380 -4.98 -27.15 19.20
N LEU A 381 -4.18 -28.17 19.50
CA LEU A 381 -2.73 -28.15 19.29
C LEU A 381 -2.39 -27.91 17.82
N ALA A 382 -3.10 -28.57 16.90
CA ALA A 382 -2.92 -28.37 15.46
C ALA A 382 -3.21 -26.92 15.05
N VAL A 383 -4.34 -26.35 15.50
CA VAL A 383 -4.68 -24.93 15.22
C VAL A 383 -3.61 -23.99 15.74
N VAL A 384 -3.18 -24.14 16.99
CA VAL A 384 -2.14 -23.30 17.59
C VAL A 384 -0.83 -23.43 16.81
N SER A 385 -0.45 -24.64 16.44
CA SER A 385 0.76 -24.91 15.65
C SER A 385 0.70 -24.24 14.27
N LEU A 386 -0.44 -24.33 13.57
CA LEU A 386 -0.63 -23.68 12.27
C LEU A 386 -0.52 -22.16 12.35
N PHE A 387 -1.10 -21.55 13.39
CA PHE A 387 -0.94 -20.10 13.62
C PHE A 387 0.51 -19.74 13.95
N LEU A 388 1.18 -20.49 14.83
CA LEU A 388 2.56 -20.20 15.25
C LEU A 388 3.54 -20.35 14.08
N VAL A 389 3.47 -21.46 13.34
CA VAL A 389 4.36 -21.72 12.20
C VAL A 389 4.11 -20.71 11.09
N GLY A 390 2.86 -20.45 10.73
CA GLY A 390 2.53 -19.45 9.70
C GLY A 390 3.00 -18.06 10.09
N SER A 391 2.73 -17.64 11.33
CA SER A 391 3.19 -16.34 11.85
C SER A 391 4.71 -16.23 11.90
N PHE A 392 5.41 -17.31 12.26
CA PHE A 392 6.87 -17.33 12.27
C PHE A 392 7.45 -17.05 10.87
N TYR A 393 6.91 -17.69 9.83
CA TYR A 393 7.37 -17.46 8.47
C TYR A 393 7.04 -16.06 7.95
N GLU A 394 5.86 -15.51 8.28
CA GLU A 394 5.54 -14.10 7.99
C GLU A 394 6.57 -13.15 8.60
N LEU A 395 6.83 -13.32 9.90
CA LEU A 395 7.75 -12.44 10.62
C LEU A 395 9.19 -12.60 10.14
N LYS A 396 9.60 -13.83 9.79
CA LYS A 396 10.92 -14.11 9.20
C LYS A 396 11.07 -13.40 7.85
N GLN A 397 10.04 -13.46 6.99
CA GLN A 397 10.05 -12.77 5.71
C GLN A 397 10.07 -11.25 5.89
N ALA A 398 9.28 -10.73 6.82
CA ALA A 398 9.25 -9.30 7.14
C ALA A 398 10.63 -8.82 7.62
N ASP A 399 11.23 -9.51 8.59
CA ASP A 399 12.54 -9.15 9.15
C ASP A 399 13.63 -9.18 8.07
N ALA A 400 13.66 -10.22 7.24
CA ALA A 400 14.62 -10.34 6.14
C ALA A 400 14.45 -9.23 5.09
N SER A 401 13.21 -8.97 4.64
CA SER A 401 12.92 -7.94 3.64
C SER A 401 13.17 -6.52 4.17
N ILE A 402 12.85 -6.25 5.44
CA ILE A 402 13.05 -4.92 6.03
C ILE A 402 14.54 -4.68 6.27
N LYS A 403 15.24 -5.58 6.96
CA LYS A 403 16.66 -5.39 7.32
C LYS A 403 17.58 -5.32 6.12
N SER A 404 17.35 -6.13 5.09
CA SER A 404 18.15 -6.09 3.86
C SER A 404 18.04 -4.77 3.08
N LYS A 405 17.08 -3.91 3.43
CA LYS A 405 16.82 -2.64 2.75
C LYS A 405 17.12 -1.39 3.59
N ILE A 406 17.56 -1.53 4.84
CA ILE A 406 17.76 -0.38 5.76
C ILE A 406 18.70 0.66 5.15
N ASP A 407 19.85 0.22 4.63
CA ASP A 407 20.89 1.10 4.08
C ASP A 407 20.78 1.30 2.56
N SER A 408 19.70 0.83 1.94
CA SER A 408 19.51 1.01 0.50
C SER A 408 19.42 2.49 0.15
N PHE A 409 20.03 2.87 -0.98
CA PHE A 409 19.99 4.23 -1.53
C PHE A 409 20.69 5.33 -0.71
N ALA A 410 21.49 4.97 0.31
CA ALA A 410 22.23 5.94 1.14
C ALA A 410 22.99 6.99 0.29
N GLN A 411 23.67 6.53 -0.75
CA GLN A 411 24.47 7.37 -1.65
C GLN A 411 23.61 8.38 -2.44
N LEU A 412 22.34 8.08 -2.72
CA LEU A 412 21.43 9.03 -3.38
C LEU A 412 21.07 10.19 -2.46
N LYS A 413 20.86 9.90 -1.17
CA LYS A 413 20.63 10.95 -0.16
C LYS A 413 21.87 11.82 -0.01
N ASP A 414 23.04 11.21 0.14
CA ASP A 414 24.30 11.93 0.29
C ASP A 414 24.59 12.80 -0.93
N ALA A 415 24.33 12.29 -2.14
CA ALA A 415 24.48 13.03 -3.38
C ALA A 415 23.51 14.22 -3.48
N GLY A 416 22.24 14.01 -3.09
CA GLY A 416 21.25 15.09 -3.05
C GLY A 416 21.67 16.20 -2.08
N LEU A 417 22.13 15.84 -0.87
CA LEU A 417 22.61 16.81 0.12
C LEU A 417 23.86 17.56 -0.37
N PHE A 418 24.82 16.85 -0.98
CA PHE A 418 25.99 17.47 -1.60
C PHE A 418 25.56 18.52 -2.64
N ILE A 419 24.63 18.17 -3.53
CA ILE A 419 24.13 19.10 -4.54
C ILE A 419 23.46 20.30 -3.89
N LYS A 420 22.61 20.09 -2.88
CA LYS A 420 21.92 21.17 -2.16
C LYS A 420 22.91 22.18 -1.58
N GLU A 421 24.02 21.70 -1.00
CA GLU A 421 25.07 22.53 -0.40
C GLU A 421 25.95 23.23 -1.44
N ASN A 422 26.12 22.64 -2.63
CA ASN A 422 27.04 23.09 -3.67
C ASN A 422 26.34 23.66 -4.92
N SER A 423 25.07 24.06 -4.81
CA SER A 423 24.29 24.67 -5.89
C SER A 423 23.38 25.80 -5.43
N ASN A 424 23.06 26.70 -6.34
CA ASN A 424 22.01 27.72 -6.16
C ASN A 424 20.64 27.08 -6.34
N GLU A 425 19.59 27.68 -5.76
CA GLU A 425 18.21 27.15 -5.77
C GLU A 425 17.65 26.88 -7.17
N ASN A 426 18.05 27.68 -8.16
CA ASN A 426 17.60 27.56 -9.55
C ASN A 426 18.50 26.67 -10.42
N ASP A 427 19.59 26.13 -9.87
CA ASP A 427 20.46 25.22 -10.61
C ASP A 427 19.71 23.90 -10.88
N ILE A 428 19.86 23.39 -12.09
CA ILE A 428 19.19 22.16 -12.55
C ILE A 428 20.12 20.95 -12.40
N VAL A 429 19.55 19.79 -12.10
CA VAL A 429 20.25 18.51 -12.02
C VAL A 429 19.67 17.53 -13.04
N PHE A 430 20.54 16.80 -13.71
CA PHE A 430 20.17 15.62 -14.51
C PHE A 430 20.37 14.36 -13.68
N SER A 431 19.34 13.54 -13.55
CA SER A 431 19.42 12.28 -12.81
C SER A 431 18.41 11.29 -13.36
N LYS A 432 18.81 10.02 -13.51
CA LYS A 432 17.80 8.97 -13.66
C LYS A 432 17.01 8.79 -12.37
N SER A 433 17.57 9.16 -11.21
CA SER A 433 16.90 9.04 -9.92
C SER A 433 16.07 10.26 -9.51
N VAL A 434 15.22 10.76 -10.41
CA VAL A 434 14.52 12.05 -10.30
C VAL A 434 13.86 12.29 -8.93
N PRO A 435 12.97 11.42 -8.41
CA PRO A 435 12.19 11.74 -7.23
C PRO A 435 13.00 11.81 -5.94
N GLN A 436 13.95 10.90 -5.72
CA GLN A 436 14.81 11.01 -4.53
C GLN A 436 15.76 12.20 -4.64
N THR A 437 16.30 12.45 -5.84
CA THR A 437 17.23 13.55 -6.08
C THR A 437 16.53 14.89 -5.87
N THR A 438 15.32 15.09 -6.43
CA THR A 438 14.53 16.33 -6.24
C THR A 438 14.28 16.59 -4.76
N TYR A 439 13.87 15.56 -4.02
CA TYR A 439 13.57 15.72 -2.61
C TYR A 439 14.79 16.11 -1.78
N TYR A 440 15.91 15.40 -1.92
CA TYR A 440 17.10 15.65 -1.10
C TYR A 440 17.92 16.86 -1.56
N ALA A 441 18.00 17.11 -2.86
CA ALA A 441 18.70 18.27 -3.41
C ALA A 441 17.91 19.57 -3.24
N GLU A 442 16.58 19.48 -3.18
CA GLU A 442 15.68 20.64 -3.28
C GLU A 442 16.00 21.50 -4.51
N ARG A 443 16.25 20.82 -5.63
CA ARG A 443 16.53 21.42 -6.95
C ARG A 443 15.59 20.84 -7.99
N GLY A 444 15.39 21.58 -9.08
CA GLY A 444 14.73 21.04 -10.27
C GLY A 444 15.57 19.91 -10.85
N VAL A 445 14.98 18.71 -10.96
CA VAL A 445 15.66 17.54 -11.52
C VAL A 445 14.92 17.08 -12.76
N TYR A 446 15.67 16.83 -13.82
CA TYR A 446 15.15 16.29 -15.08
C TYR A 446 15.72 14.89 -15.30
N GLY A 447 14.88 14.02 -15.85
CA GLY A 447 15.27 12.68 -16.24
C GLY A 447 16.32 12.70 -17.34
N ILE A 448 17.28 11.79 -17.29
CA ILE A 448 18.26 11.66 -18.37
C ILE A 448 17.60 10.95 -19.57
N PRO A 449 17.55 11.56 -20.76
CA PRO A 449 16.98 10.93 -21.96
C PRO A 449 17.77 9.69 -22.42
N GLY A 450 17.13 8.84 -23.21
CA GLY A 450 17.73 7.60 -23.72
C GLY A 450 18.63 7.79 -24.95
N GLY A 451 18.45 8.90 -25.68
CA GLY A 451 19.23 9.22 -26.87
C GLY A 451 20.36 10.22 -26.60
N LYS A 452 21.53 10.00 -27.22
CA LYS A 452 22.68 10.92 -27.10
C LYS A 452 22.38 12.32 -27.67
N GLU A 453 21.74 12.39 -28.83
CA GLU A 453 21.39 13.68 -29.45
C GLU A 453 20.35 14.44 -28.62
N GLU A 454 19.36 13.73 -28.09
CA GLU A 454 18.35 14.30 -27.20
C GLU A 454 19.00 14.82 -25.90
N PHE A 455 19.94 14.05 -25.32
CA PHE A 455 20.72 14.47 -24.17
C PHE A 455 21.49 15.77 -24.44
N ILE A 456 22.23 15.85 -25.56
CA ILE A 456 22.97 17.04 -25.95
C ILE A 456 22.03 18.24 -26.13
N SER A 457 20.90 18.05 -26.82
CA SER A 457 19.90 19.09 -27.05
C SER A 457 19.35 19.62 -25.72
N GLN A 458 18.90 18.73 -24.83
CA GLN A 458 18.37 19.11 -23.53
C GLN A 458 19.43 19.74 -22.62
N SER A 459 20.68 19.27 -22.67
CA SER A 459 21.78 19.90 -21.91
C SER A 459 22.05 21.33 -22.37
N ARG A 460 22.00 21.62 -23.67
CA ARG A 460 22.18 22.98 -24.20
C ARG A 460 21.02 23.91 -23.84
N GLU A 461 19.80 23.38 -23.81
CA GLU A 461 18.58 24.12 -23.46
C GLU A 461 18.49 24.41 -21.96
N LEU A 462 18.52 23.35 -21.13
CA LEU A 462 18.27 23.43 -19.70
C LEU A 462 19.51 23.86 -18.90
N LYS A 463 20.71 23.69 -19.46
CA LYS A 463 21.99 24.04 -18.82
C LYS A 463 22.10 23.49 -17.37
N PRO A 464 22.00 22.15 -17.18
CA PRO A 464 22.13 21.53 -15.86
C PRO A 464 23.50 21.76 -15.25
N LYS A 465 23.56 22.07 -13.96
CA LYS A 465 24.85 22.19 -13.25
C LYS A 465 25.49 20.84 -12.98
N TYR A 466 24.67 19.86 -12.58
CA TYR A 466 25.14 18.53 -12.21
C TYR A 466 24.43 17.42 -12.98
N MET A 467 25.14 16.32 -13.22
CA MET A 467 24.59 15.05 -13.66
C MET A 467 24.94 13.95 -12.65
N ILE A 468 23.94 13.15 -12.27
CA ILE A 468 24.12 11.96 -11.44
C ILE A 468 24.04 10.71 -12.32
N VAL A 469 25.08 9.87 -12.22
CA VAL A 469 25.09 8.52 -12.76
C VAL A 469 25.21 7.55 -11.61
N SER A 470 24.33 6.55 -11.53
CA SER A 470 24.33 5.59 -10.41
C SER A 470 23.95 4.18 -10.86
N ILE A 471 24.25 3.20 -10.01
CA ILE A 471 23.85 1.79 -10.24
C ILE A 471 22.39 1.51 -9.87
N PHE A 472 21.69 2.47 -9.26
CA PHE A 472 20.32 2.26 -8.76
C PHE A 472 19.28 2.30 -9.87
N GLU A 473 19.58 3.02 -10.96
CA GLU A 473 18.74 3.12 -12.14
C GLU A 473 19.55 2.72 -13.38
N GLN A 474 18.89 2.13 -14.37
CA GLN A 474 19.57 1.74 -15.59
C GLN A 474 19.87 2.97 -16.46
N HIS A 475 21.14 3.08 -16.87
CA HIS A 475 21.61 4.09 -17.82
C HIS A 475 21.97 3.40 -19.14
N VAL A 476 21.67 4.06 -20.26
CA VAL A 476 22.11 3.59 -21.58
C VAL A 476 23.62 3.78 -21.72
N GLU A 477 24.26 2.89 -22.48
CA GLU A 477 25.72 2.86 -22.63
C GLU A 477 26.30 4.18 -23.18
N SER A 478 25.58 4.83 -24.10
CA SER A 478 25.97 6.13 -24.66
C SER A 478 26.08 7.23 -23.59
N ILE A 479 25.23 7.21 -22.56
CA ILE A 479 25.27 8.17 -21.44
C ILE A 479 26.40 7.82 -20.48
N LEU A 480 26.62 6.52 -20.21
CA LEU A 480 27.71 6.07 -19.34
C LEU A 480 29.09 6.45 -19.90
N ASN A 481 29.26 6.38 -21.22
CA ASN A 481 30.50 6.74 -21.90
C ASN A 481 30.65 8.24 -22.14
N PHE A 482 29.58 9.03 -22.01
CA PHE A 482 29.57 10.44 -22.36
C PHE A 482 30.62 11.29 -21.61
N PRO A 483 30.85 11.12 -20.30
CA PRO A 483 31.93 11.83 -19.60
C PRO A 483 33.33 11.50 -20.12
N ASN A 484 33.55 10.31 -20.68
CA ASN A 484 34.83 9.91 -21.26
C ASN A 484 35.04 10.53 -22.65
N GLU A 485 33.96 10.74 -23.41
CA GLU A 485 34.00 11.40 -24.70
C GLU A 485 34.21 12.92 -24.57
N PHE A 486 33.64 13.52 -23.52
CA PHE A 486 33.71 14.97 -23.26
C PHE A 486 34.27 15.29 -21.86
N PRO A 487 35.54 14.94 -21.57
CA PRO A 487 36.13 15.05 -20.23
C PRO A 487 36.32 16.51 -19.76
N ASN A 488 36.38 17.47 -20.69
CA ASN A 488 36.46 18.89 -20.37
C ASN A 488 35.08 19.52 -20.13
N THR A 489 34.00 18.82 -20.48
CA THR A 489 32.62 19.29 -20.36
C THR A 489 31.98 18.75 -19.09
N LEU A 490 32.18 17.46 -18.80
CA LEU A 490 31.67 16.79 -17.60
C LEU A 490 32.81 16.32 -16.72
N VAL A 491 33.02 17.03 -15.62
CA VAL A 491 34.10 16.75 -14.69
C VAL A 491 33.53 16.05 -13.46
N PRO A 492 34.03 14.86 -13.06
CA PRO A 492 33.59 14.23 -11.82
C PRO A 492 34.01 15.09 -10.62
N VAL A 493 33.05 15.45 -9.78
CA VAL A 493 33.28 16.29 -8.59
C VAL A 493 33.08 15.55 -7.28
N GLN A 494 32.31 14.46 -7.30
CA GLN A 494 32.07 13.61 -6.14
C GLN A 494 31.77 12.18 -6.57
N GLY A 495 32.34 11.20 -5.87
CA GLY A 495 32.09 9.78 -6.09
C GLY A 495 31.76 9.06 -4.79
N TYR A 496 30.81 8.14 -4.84
CA TYR A 496 30.43 7.26 -3.75
C TYR A 496 30.67 5.81 -4.18
N PHE A 497 31.33 5.04 -3.32
CA PHE A 497 31.85 3.72 -3.68
C PHE A 497 31.32 2.64 -2.73
N ALA A 498 31.22 1.41 -3.23
CA ALA A 498 30.81 0.24 -2.43
C ALA A 498 31.94 -0.33 -1.56
N ASP A 499 33.18 0.11 -1.77
CA ASP A 499 34.36 -0.32 -1.03
C ASP A 499 35.24 0.86 -0.61
N ALA A 500 35.96 0.66 0.50
CA ALA A 500 36.88 1.65 1.04
C ALA A 500 38.07 1.96 0.11
N GLN A 501 38.39 1.06 -0.83
CA GLN A 501 39.46 1.25 -1.82
C GLN A 501 39.01 2.11 -3.02
N GLN A 502 37.75 2.53 -3.05
CA GLN A 502 37.14 3.34 -4.12
C GLN A 502 37.27 2.73 -5.52
N THR A 503 37.15 1.41 -5.62
CA THR A 503 37.27 0.69 -6.90
C THR A 503 35.92 0.40 -7.56
N ARG A 504 34.83 0.35 -6.80
CA ARG A 504 33.48 0.05 -7.31
C ARG A 504 32.56 1.25 -7.11
N PRO A 505 32.47 2.17 -8.08
CA PRO A 505 31.58 3.32 -7.98
C PRO A 505 30.12 2.86 -7.94
N VAL A 506 29.39 3.40 -6.98
CA VAL A 506 27.93 3.22 -6.82
C VAL A 506 27.20 4.41 -7.43
N LEU A 507 27.75 5.61 -7.24
CA LEU A 507 27.19 6.86 -7.72
C LEU A 507 28.32 7.85 -7.99
N ILE A 508 28.27 8.56 -9.11
CA ILE A 508 29.19 9.64 -9.45
C ILE A 508 28.38 10.90 -9.81
N ILE A 509 28.80 12.03 -9.26
CA ILE A 509 28.30 13.36 -9.61
C ILE A 509 29.30 14.01 -10.55
N TYR A 510 28.83 14.39 -11.73
CA TYR A 510 29.57 15.17 -12.70
C TYR A 510 29.05 16.61 -12.71
N GLU A 511 29.96 17.58 -12.78
CA GLU A 511 29.63 19.00 -12.98
C GLU A 511 29.81 19.36 -14.46
N PHE A 512 28.83 20.05 -15.02
CA PHE A 512 28.95 20.64 -16.35
C PHE A 512 29.78 21.93 -16.29
N LYS A 513 30.95 21.92 -16.94
CA LYS A 513 31.84 23.09 -17.04
C LYS A 513 31.51 23.99 -18.24
N ASN A 514 30.97 23.41 -19.31
CA ASN A 514 30.49 24.07 -20.51
C ASN A 514 29.42 23.19 -21.17
N TYR A 515 28.95 23.56 -22.36
CA TYR A 515 27.99 22.79 -23.16
C TYR A 515 28.49 22.58 -24.60
N ASP A 516 29.82 22.56 -24.74
CA ASP A 516 30.54 22.39 -26.01
C ASP A 516 30.79 20.90 -26.24
N PHE A 517 29.74 20.23 -26.71
CA PHE A 517 29.75 18.84 -27.19
C PHE A 517 30.02 18.76 -28.68
#